data_AF-A0A2T2T994-F1
#
_entry.id   AF-A0A2T2T994-F1
#
_cell.length_a   1.000
_cell.length_b   1.000
_cell.length_c   1.000
_cell.angle_alpha   90.00
_cell.angle_beta   90.00
_cell.angle_gamma   90.00
#
_symmetry.space_group_name_H-M   'P 1'
#
loop_
_entity.id
_entity.type
_entity.pdbx_description
1 polymer ?
#
loop_
_entity_poly.entity_id
_entity_poly.type
_entity_poly.pdbx_seq_one_letter_code
_entity_poly.pdbx_strand_id
1 'polypeptide(L)' 'MASTRECPSCALEFEDTGDVERCPYCDYEFPQRRSSVRWVAWFLALLLLWPAIKGLMFLLG' A
#
# COMPACT_ATOMS: atom_id res chain seq x y z
N MET A 1 13.39 14.08 8.09
CA MET A 1 12.57 14.59 9.21
C MET A 1 12.17 13.38 10.03
N ALA A 2 12.80 13.17 11.18
CA ALA A 2 12.37 12.13 12.11
C ALA A 2 10.97 12.52 12.61
N SER A 3 9.99 11.66 12.38
CA SER A 3 8.62 11.86 12.88
C SER A 3 8.38 10.83 13.98
N THR A 4 7.84 11.24 15.12
CA THR A 4 7.35 10.27 16.11
C THR A 4 6.07 9.64 15.56
N ARG A 5 6.04 8.32 15.50
CA ARG A 5 4.87 7.54 15.09
C ARG A 5 4.51 6.57 16.20
N GLU A 6 3.22 6.34 16.38
CA GLU A 6 2.69 5.32 17.29
C GLU A 6 2.60 3.96 16.59
N CYS A 7 3.00 2.88 17.27
CA CYS A 7 2.83 1.54 16.74
C CYS A 7 1.37 1.07 16.88
N PRO A 8 0.70 0.59 15.81
CA PRO A 8 -0.69 0.17 15.87
C PRO A 8 -0.92 -1.10 16.71
N SER A 9 0.14 -1.89 16.98
CA SER A 9 0.01 -3.14 17.73
C SER A 9 0.21 -2.96 19.24
N CYS A 10 1.13 -2.10 19.66
CA CYS A 10 1.47 -1.91 21.08
C CYS A 10 1.18 -0.51 21.61
N ALA A 11 0.73 0.42 20.75
CA ALA A 11 0.43 1.81 21.09
C ALA A 11 1.60 2.60 21.72
N LEU A 12 2.83 2.11 21.54
CA LEU A 12 4.03 2.82 21.98
C LEU A 12 4.56 3.74 20.87
N GLU A 13 5.09 4.87 21.31
CA GLU A 13 5.72 5.89 20.46
C GLU A 13 7.16 5.47 20.12
N PHE A 14 7.53 5.58 18.84
CA PHE A 14 8.89 5.35 18.39
C PHE A 14 9.31 6.40 17.36
N GLU A 15 10.62 6.61 17.24
CA GLU A 15 11.19 7.48 16.21
C GLU A 15 11.10 6.78 14.86
N ASP A 16 10.28 7.32 13.97
CA ASP A 16 10.19 6.86 12.59
C ASP A 16 11.25 7.59 11.75
N THR A 17 12.34 6.88 11.50
CA THR A 17 13.43 7.33 10.62
C THR A 17 13.13 7.07 9.14
N GLY A 18 11.99 6.44 8.81
CA GLY A 18 11.58 6.06 7.47
C GLY A 18 12.02 4.64 7.05
N ASP A 19 13.03 4.08 7.72
CA ASP A 19 13.58 2.74 7.43
C ASP A 19 13.20 1.69 8.49
N VAL A 20 12.30 2.05 9.43
CA VAL A 20 11.89 1.15 10.50
C VAL A 20 10.90 0.11 9.94
N GLU A 21 11.43 -1.06 9.56
CA GLU A 21 10.59 -2.18 9.07
C GLU A 21 9.82 -2.90 10.19
N ARG A 22 10.33 -2.85 11.43
CA ARG A 22 9.70 -3.49 12.59
C ARG A 22 9.70 -2.58 13.81
N CYS A 23 8.64 -2.68 14.61
CA CYS A 23 8.56 -1.94 15.87
C CYS A 23 9.63 -2.45 16.87
N PRO A 24 10.46 -1.57 17.46
CA PRO A 24 11.53 -1.97 18.37
C PRO A 24 11.05 -2.58 19.70
N TYR A 25 9.76 -2.43 20.03
CA TYR A 25 9.22 -2.89 21.31
C TYR A 25 8.50 -4.24 21.23
N CYS A 26 7.74 -4.46 20.16
CA CYS A 26 6.88 -5.64 20.01
C CYS A 26 7.20 -6.49 18.77
N ASP A 27 8.20 -6.10 17.98
CA ASP A 27 8.62 -6.75 16.73
C ASP A 27 7.53 -6.80 15.64
N TYR A 28 6.51 -5.94 15.73
CA TYR A 28 5.46 -5.84 14.71
C TYR A 28 6.06 -5.41 13.36
N GLU A 29 5.84 -6.20 12.31
CA GLU A 29 6.24 -5.92 10.93
C GLU A 29 5.34 -4.85 10.30
N PHE A 30 5.94 -3.71 9.93
CA PHE A 30 5.24 -2.68 9.19
C PHE A 30 5.10 -3.09 7.72
N PRO A 31 3.91 -2.91 7.11
CA PRO A 31 3.70 -3.27 5.71
C PRO A 31 4.54 -2.35 4.80
N GLN A 32 5.67 -2.87 4.33
CA GLN A 32 6.52 -2.22 3.35
C GLN A 32 5.78 -2.12 2.01
N ARG A 33 5.32 -0.91 1.65
CA ARG A 33 4.75 -0.67 0.32
C ARG A 33 5.87 -0.71 -0.72
N ARG A 34 6.27 -1.93 -1.13
CA ARG A 34 7.26 -2.11 -2.20
C ARG A 34 6.75 -1.45 -3.48
N SER A 35 7.65 -0.79 -4.22
CA SER A 35 7.34 -0.16 -5.51
C SER A 35 6.70 -1.15 -6.50
N SER A 36 7.04 -2.45 -6.39
CA SER A 36 6.42 -3.53 -7.15
C SER A 36 4.89 -3.61 -6.97
N VAL A 37 4.37 -3.39 -5.76
CA VAL A 37 2.92 -3.39 -5.49
C VAL A 37 2.21 -2.27 -6.26
N ARG A 38 2.88 -1.12 -6.47
CA ARG A 38 2.34 -0.01 -7.26
C ARG A 38 2.20 -0.37 -8.73
N TRP A 39 3.17 -1.10 -9.29
CA TRP A 39 3.11 -1.54 -10.69
C TRP A 39 2.03 -2.62 -10.89
N VAL A 40 1.92 -3.57 -9.96
CA VAL A 40 0.86 -4.60 -9.96
C VAL A 40 -0.54 -3.96 -9.88
N ALA A 41 -0.72 -2.93 -9.05
CA ALA A 41 -1.98 -2.20 -8.96
C ALA A 41 -2.39 -1.56 -10.30
N TRP A 42 -1.44 -0.94 -11.02
CA TRP A 42 -1.70 -0.40 -12.35
C TRP A 42 -2.06 -1.48 -13.37
N PHE A 43 -1.37 -2.61 -13.35
CA PHE A 43 -1.66 -3.74 -14.24
C PHE A 43 -3.08 -4.28 -14.02
N LEU A 44 -3.48 -4.48 -12.76
CA LEU A 44 -4.84 -4.93 -12.42
C LEU A 44 -5.91 -3.91 -12.82
N ALA A 45 -5.65 -2.61 -12.62
CA ALA A 45 -6.57 -1.55 -13.06
C ALA A 45 -6.78 -1.56 -14.58
N LEU A 46 -5.70 -1.71 -15.37
CA LEU A 46 -5.77 -1.84 -16.83
C LEU A 46 -6.55 -3.08 -17.26
N LEU A 47 -6.32 -4.21 -16.59
CA LEU A 47 -7.00 -5.48 -16.88
C LEU A 47 -8.50 -5.40 -16.61
N LEU A 48 -8.93 -4.65 -15.58
CA LEU A 48 -10.35 -4.39 -15.32
C LEU A 48 -10.97 -3.36 -16.28
N LEU A 49 -10.23 -2.29 -16.59
CA LEU A 49 -10.72 -1.20 -17.44
C LEU A 49 -10.96 -1.66 -18.88
N TRP A 50 -10.11 -2.54 -19.41
CA TRP A 50 -10.24 -3.03 -20.80
C TRP A 50 -11.59 -3.71 -21.12
N PRO A 51 -12.04 -4.76 -20.40
CA PRO A 51 -13.34 -5.38 -20.62
C PRO A 51 -14.49 -4.45 -20.21
N ALA A 52 -14.31 -3.60 -19.20
CA ALA A 52 -15.33 -2.63 -18.80
C ALA A 52 -15.63 -1.63 -19.94
N ILE A 53 -14.58 -1.10 -20.59
CA ILE A 53 -14.73 -0.20 -21.75
C ILE A 53 -15.36 -0.94 -22.93
N LYS A 54 -14.91 -2.17 -23.22
CA LYS A 54 -15.50 -3.00 -24.29
C LYS A 54 -16.97 -3.30 -24.05
N GLY A 55 -17.34 -3.66 -22.82
CA GLY A 55 -18.74 -3.90 -22.43
C GLY A 55 -19.58 -2.64 -22.50
N LEU A 56 -19.04 -1.50 -22.06
CA LEU A 56 -19.71 -0.22 -22.14
C LEU A 56 -19.95 0.21 -23.59
N MET A 57 -18.97 0.05 -24.48
CA MET A 57 -19.14 0.30 -25.92
C MET A 57 -20.17 -0.64 -26.55
N PHE A 58 -20.23 -1.91 -26.13
CA PHE A 58 -21.23 -2.87 -26.62
C PHE A 58 -22.65 -2.55 -26.15
N LEU A 59 -22.82 -1.94 -24.97
CA LEU A 59 -24.12 -1.54 -24.44
C LEU A 59 -24.63 -0.20 -24.98
N LEU A 60 -23.73 0.71 -25.36
CA LEU A 60 -24.05 2.05 -25.86
C LEU A 60 -24.04 2.17 -27.39
N GLY A 61 -23.57 1.16 -28.12
CA GLY A 61 -23.57 1.09 -29.58
C GLY A 61 -24.58 0.09 -30.10
#